data_AF-A0A395SNQ2-F1
#
_entry.id   AF-A0A395SNQ2-F1
#
_cell.length_a   1.000
_cell.length_b   1.000
_cell.length_c   1.000
_cell.angle_alpha   90.00
_cell.angle_beta   90.00
_cell.angle_gamma   90.00
#
_symmetry.space_group_name_H-M   'P 1'
#
loop_
_entity.id
_entity.type
_entity.pdbx_description
1 polymer ?
#
loop_
_entity_poly.entity_id
_entity_poly.type
_entity_poly.pdbx_seq_one_letter_code
_entity_poly.pdbx_strand_id
1 'polypeptide(L)'
;MLWRTDAWSASYALEINGSPVDEAGSLRITITTRFDATTSFFELSIPIKIKHTRLKDDKDGDNSVSALCLRICSSAINTLSFVSTTTTPDAIQKKLTSHTTRLDFHMNRHVDVLVPKNADEPLVPARGQSGIVLDAIRQISNTTTLSVYIRDDTLSNTQLQTISDACSQDCSKSVRSDDHGLSSLYGGNGAKVIHLSAQTGQLPPSYNEIGSPPPSAPINPLKRRRQDSQAERSDAPTELQALLGKMEARMLAKMEERVKGLETEKQTSREGLHKRIEELENENQRLKESMEERIRGLESENRHLRESIHKLRALFENQSDDIDRVGEQTSENTAELVTIDDELTHVRHDVDELVVKTDSLERGDLVEMVKNDESPGDEQYNSNTLQYVGSSMTTMLDKLHVVQSARACIDMVAVILEIAFDVFLADAAWPRSALPAYVFEDRNSENDSSLRNSSSDAEPITPSIDEGTDTTRLYTI
;
A
#
# COMPACT_ATOMS: atom_id res chain seq x y z
N MET A 1 -9.35 -0.05 -4.23
CA MET A 1 -8.35 0.82 -3.55
C MET A 1 -7.12 -0.04 -3.29
N LEU A 2 -6.01 0.25 -3.96
CA LEU A 2 -4.74 -0.47 -3.81
C LEU A 2 -3.84 0.42 -2.93
N TRP A 3 -3.62 0.08 -1.67
CA TRP A 3 -2.71 0.86 -0.82
C TRP A 3 -1.31 0.27 -0.92
N ARG A 4 -0.41 1.01 -1.56
CA ARG A 4 1.02 0.79 -1.44
C ARG A 4 1.56 1.98 -0.64
N THR A 5 1.66 1.81 0.66
CA THR A 5 2.34 2.77 1.53
C THR A 5 3.84 2.49 1.48
N ASP A 6 4.62 3.55 1.24
CA ASP A 6 6.07 3.50 1.17
C ASP A 6 6.66 2.97 2.49
N ALA A 7 7.82 2.32 2.41
CA ALA A 7 8.53 1.81 3.58
C ALA A 7 8.85 2.97 4.55
N TRP A 8 8.35 2.90 5.79
CA TRP A 8 8.66 3.91 6.79
C TRP A 8 9.86 3.47 7.63
N SER A 9 10.79 4.41 7.76
CA SER A 9 12.04 4.16 8.45
C SER A 9 11.98 4.87 9.80
N ALA A 10 12.10 4.12 10.90
CA ALA A 10 12.12 4.69 12.25
C ALA A 10 13.51 4.47 12.85
N SER A 11 14.28 5.55 13.06
CA SER A 11 15.64 5.43 13.60
C SER A 11 15.58 5.01 15.06
N TYR A 12 16.02 3.79 15.37
CA TYR A 12 16.28 3.38 16.75
C TYR A 12 17.75 3.02 16.89
N ALA A 13 18.32 3.36 18.03
CA ALA A 13 19.53 2.74 18.53
C ALA A 13 19.10 1.79 19.64
N LEU A 14 19.50 0.53 19.61
CA LEU A 14 19.31 -0.39 20.72
C LEU A 14 20.34 -0.02 21.80
N GLU A 15 19.92 0.48 22.97
CA GLU A 15 20.82 0.56 24.14
C GLU A 15 20.39 -0.51 25.13
N ILE A 16 21.22 -1.54 25.27
CA ILE A 16 21.15 -2.46 26.39
C ILE A 16 22.45 -2.27 27.17
N ASN A 17 22.33 -1.47 28.24
CA ASN A 17 23.29 -1.26 29.33
C ASN A 17 24.78 -1.22 28.99
N GLY A 18 25.30 0.01 28.86
CA GLY A 18 26.67 0.34 29.28
C GLY A 18 27.72 0.38 28.17
N SER A 19 27.76 1.49 27.42
CA SER A 19 28.95 2.26 27.03
C SER A 19 28.60 3.09 25.78
N PRO A 20 28.95 4.39 25.72
CA PRO A 20 28.81 5.14 24.48
C PRO A 20 29.81 4.56 23.49
N VAL A 21 29.34 4.11 22.33
CA VAL A 21 30.20 3.82 21.19
C VAL A 21 29.89 4.88 20.15
N ASP A 22 30.94 5.63 19.83
CA ASP A 22 30.96 6.76 18.94
C ASP A 22 30.32 6.49 17.57
N GLU A 23 29.87 7.59 16.97
CA GLU A 23 29.35 7.76 15.62
C GLU A 23 29.98 6.87 14.54
N ALA A 24 29.36 5.71 14.27
CA ALA A 24 29.37 5.04 12.96
C ALA A 24 28.41 3.84 12.95
N GLY A 25 27.18 4.05 12.46
CA GLY A 25 26.25 2.96 12.12
C GLY A 25 25.08 2.78 13.09
N SER A 26 24.11 3.69 13.04
CA SER A 26 22.82 3.52 13.72
C SER A 26 22.06 2.31 13.15
N LEU A 27 21.81 1.29 13.97
CA LEU A 27 21.03 0.08 13.65
C LEU A 27 19.53 0.41 13.61
N ARG A 28 19.09 1.01 12.51
CA ARG A 28 17.70 1.50 12.31
C ARG A 28 16.70 0.35 12.09
N ILE A 29 15.75 0.17 13.01
CA ILE A 29 14.61 -0.76 12.84
C ILE A 29 13.54 -0.09 11.96
N THR A 30 13.13 -0.73 10.86
CA THR A 30 12.09 -0.17 9.99
C THR A 30 10.77 -0.86 10.20
N ILE A 31 9.67 -0.11 10.04
CA ILE A 31 8.31 -0.68 10.04
C ILE A 31 7.68 -0.39 8.70
N THR A 32 7.21 -1.42 8.03
CA THR A 32 6.52 -1.31 6.75
C THR A 32 5.13 -1.88 6.87
N THR A 33 4.18 -1.24 6.19
CA THR A 33 2.78 -1.64 6.19
C THR A 33 2.38 -1.91 4.75
N ARG A 34 1.62 -2.98 4.53
CA ARG A 34 1.03 -3.29 3.22
C ARG A 34 -0.41 -3.65 3.42
N PHE A 35 -1.30 -2.98 2.69
CA PHE A 35 -2.74 -3.19 2.71
C PHE A 35 -3.24 -3.13 1.27
N ASP A 36 -3.12 -4.22 0.53
CA ASP A 36 -3.71 -4.32 -0.80
C ASP A 36 -4.90 -5.28 -0.79
N ALA A 37 -5.48 -5.52 -1.97
CA ALA A 37 -6.64 -6.39 -2.10
C ALA A 37 -6.32 -7.87 -1.78
N THR A 38 -5.04 -8.25 -1.69
CA THR A 38 -4.61 -9.64 -1.58
C THR A 38 -3.85 -9.94 -0.28
N THR A 39 -3.25 -8.93 0.34
CA THR A 39 -2.35 -9.04 1.49
C THR A 39 -2.50 -7.83 2.40
N SER A 40 -2.59 -8.11 3.70
CA SER A 40 -2.59 -7.06 4.72
C SER A 40 -1.72 -7.47 5.90
N PHE A 41 -0.60 -6.78 6.09
CA PHE A 41 0.36 -7.08 7.16
C PHE A 41 1.25 -5.89 7.50
N PHE A 42 1.83 -5.95 8.70
CA PHE A 42 2.91 -5.10 9.18
C PHE A 42 4.21 -5.92 9.20
N GLU A 43 5.33 -5.31 8.84
CA GLU A 43 6.63 -5.98 8.85
C GLU A 43 7.67 -5.07 9.52
N LEU A 44 8.25 -5.55 10.61
CA LEU A 44 9.35 -4.90 11.32
C LEU A 44 10.67 -5.52 10.87
N SER A 45 11.54 -4.73 10.24
CA SER A 45 12.88 -5.17 9.84
C SER A 45 13.89 -4.80 10.92
N ILE A 46 14.50 -5.80 11.55
CA ILE A 46 15.45 -5.67 12.65
C ILE A 46 16.84 -6.05 12.15
N PRO A 47 17.76 -5.08 12.01
CA PRO A 47 19.13 -5.36 11.60
C PRO A 47 19.87 -6.22 12.65
N ILE A 48 20.40 -7.37 12.23
CA ILE A 48 21.11 -8.33 13.09
C ILE A 48 22.12 -9.16 12.28
N LYS A 49 23.30 -9.42 12.86
CA LYS A 49 24.29 -10.32 12.25
C LYS A 49 24.10 -11.75 12.74
N ILE A 50 23.77 -12.66 11.84
CA ILE A 50 23.61 -14.10 12.08
C ILE A 50 24.75 -14.83 11.36
N LYS A 51 25.28 -15.90 11.95
CA LYS A 51 26.31 -16.71 11.29
C LYS A 51 25.70 -17.46 10.11
N HIS A 52 26.50 -17.66 9.06
CA HIS A 52 26.19 -18.51 7.91
C HIS A 52 24.98 -18.04 7.06
N THR A 53 24.36 -16.90 7.35
CA THR A 53 23.39 -16.26 6.46
C THR A 53 24.12 -15.46 5.38
N ARG A 54 24.56 -16.12 4.31
CA ARG A 54 25.18 -15.44 3.16
C ARG A 54 24.10 -14.72 2.35
N LEU A 55 24.08 -13.39 2.39
CA LEU A 55 23.42 -12.59 1.36
C LEU A 55 24.41 -12.43 0.18
N LYS A 56 23.92 -12.52 -1.05
CA LYS A 56 24.70 -12.76 -2.29
C LYS A 56 25.80 -11.74 -2.61
N ASP A 57 25.85 -10.60 -1.91
CA ASP A 57 26.80 -9.52 -2.16
C ASP A 57 28.04 -9.52 -1.23
N ASP A 58 28.15 -10.48 -0.30
CA ASP A 58 29.35 -10.65 0.54
C ASP A 58 30.47 -11.37 -0.23
N LYS A 59 31.09 -10.68 -1.21
CA LYS A 59 32.33 -11.16 -1.83
C LYS A 59 33.56 -10.97 -0.94
N ASP A 60 33.46 -10.14 0.09
CA ASP A 60 34.58 -9.79 0.98
C ASP A 60 34.40 -10.30 2.42
N GLY A 61 33.67 -11.40 2.65
CA GLY A 61 33.67 -12.11 3.96
C GLY A 61 33.26 -11.29 5.18
N ASP A 62 32.75 -10.07 4.99
CA ASP A 62 32.58 -9.08 6.04
C ASP A 62 31.13 -9.06 6.52
N ASN A 63 30.67 -10.20 7.08
CA ASN A 63 29.34 -10.43 7.69
C ASN A 63 28.40 -9.22 7.55
N SER A 64 27.86 -9.01 6.35
CA SER A 64 27.01 -7.87 6.06
C SER A 64 25.81 -7.90 7.03
N VAL A 65 25.37 -6.72 7.48
CA VAL A 65 24.23 -6.64 8.41
C VAL A 65 23.02 -7.25 7.71
N SER A 66 22.64 -8.47 8.09
CA SER A 66 21.39 -9.09 7.68
C SER A 66 20.25 -8.44 8.47
N ALA A 67 19.01 -8.56 8.02
CA ALA A 67 17.85 -8.11 8.78
C ALA A 67 16.90 -9.29 9.00
N LEU A 68 16.40 -9.47 10.21
CA LEU A 68 15.27 -10.36 10.46
C LEU A 68 13.99 -9.58 10.34
N CYS A 69 12.98 -10.15 9.68
CA CYS A 69 11.68 -9.50 9.56
C CYS A 69 10.67 -10.16 10.49
N LEU A 70 9.98 -9.36 11.31
CA LEU A 70 8.84 -9.81 12.10
C LEU A 70 7.56 -9.40 11.39
N ARG A 71 6.74 -10.37 10.99
CA ARG A 71 5.51 -10.12 10.24
C ARG A 71 4.29 -10.32 11.12
N ILE A 72 3.45 -9.30 11.15
CA ILE A 72 2.16 -9.29 11.85
C ILE A 72 1.07 -9.19 10.79
N CYS A 73 0.41 -10.31 10.49
CA CYS A 73 -0.73 -10.34 9.57
C CYS A 73 -1.93 -9.62 10.19
N SER A 74 -2.68 -8.85 9.40
CA SER A 74 -3.89 -8.16 9.87
C SER A 74 -4.91 -9.13 10.47
N SER A 75 -5.01 -10.33 9.90
CA SER A 75 -5.89 -11.42 10.38
C SER A 75 -5.49 -11.99 11.74
N ALA A 76 -4.27 -11.72 12.22
CA ALA A 76 -3.81 -12.08 13.55
C ALA A 76 -4.10 -10.98 14.60
N ILE A 77 -4.47 -9.77 14.16
CA ILE A 77 -4.73 -8.62 15.04
C ILE A 77 -6.18 -8.65 15.48
N ASN A 78 -6.42 -8.71 16.79
CA ASN A 78 -7.76 -8.54 17.37
C ASN A 78 -8.11 -7.05 17.47
N THR A 79 -7.18 -6.23 17.95
CA THR A 79 -7.35 -4.79 18.08
C THR A 79 -6.03 -4.07 17.80
N LEU A 80 -6.14 -2.97 17.05
CA LEU A 80 -5.06 -2.01 16.83
C LEU A 80 -5.52 -0.65 17.33
N SER A 81 -4.90 -0.15 18.38
CA SER A 81 -5.18 1.19 18.92
C SER A 81 -3.95 2.07 18.82
N PHE A 82 -4.16 3.38 18.76
CA PHE A 82 -3.06 4.33 18.70
C PHE A 82 -3.33 5.53 19.60
N VAL A 83 -2.28 6.03 20.24
CA VAL A 83 -2.35 7.21 21.11
C VAL A 83 -1.11 8.06 20.87
N SER A 84 -1.32 9.33 20.49
CA SER A 84 -0.25 10.33 20.50
C SER A 84 0.10 10.65 21.95
N THR A 85 1.34 10.37 22.35
CA THR A 85 1.80 10.52 23.73
C THR A 85 3.01 11.44 23.79
N THR A 86 2.98 12.34 24.77
CA THR A 86 4.13 13.20 25.13
C THR A 86 4.93 12.61 26.29
N THR A 87 4.35 11.67 27.03
CA THR A 87 4.94 10.95 28.16
C THR A 87 5.36 9.55 27.70
N THR A 88 6.52 9.46 27.06
CA THR A 88 7.15 8.17 26.73
C THR A 88 8.00 7.68 27.90
N PRO A 89 8.17 6.36 28.07
CA PRO A 89 9.15 5.81 29.01
C PRO A 89 10.55 6.39 28.79
N ASP A 90 11.31 6.61 29.87
CA ASP A 90 12.60 7.32 29.87
C ASP A 90 13.63 6.82 28.83
N ALA A 91 13.62 5.53 28.49
CA ALA A 91 14.51 4.96 27.48
C ALA A 91 14.16 5.39 26.04
N ILE A 92 12.87 5.64 25.76
CA ILE A 92 12.34 6.08 24.48
C ILE A 92 12.45 7.60 24.35
N GLN A 93 12.18 8.33 25.44
CA GLN A 93 12.20 9.80 25.46
C GLN A 93 13.57 10.38 25.10
N LYS A 94 14.66 9.68 25.44
CA LYS A 94 16.03 10.07 25.08
C LYS A 94 16.34 9.94 23.58
N LYS A 95 15.61 9.10 22.84
CA LYS A 95 15.92 8.76 21.43
C LYS A 95 14.94 9.32 20.44
N LEU A 96 13.68 9.45 20.84
CA LEU A 96 12.63 10.14 20.09
C LEU A 96 12.44 11.50 20.76
N THR A 97 13.25 12.48 20.34
CA THR A 97 13.26 13.85 20.88
C THR A 97 11.99 14.68 20.58
N SER A 98 10.97 14.06 19.98
CA SER A 98 9.74 14.69 19.47
C SER A 98 8.49 13.96 19.99
N HIS A 99 7.31 14.51 19.71
CA HIS A 99 6.04 13.83 19.95
C HIS A 99 5.96 12.48 19.21
N THR A 100 5.46 11.46 19.90
CA THR A 100 5.43 10.08 19.41
C THR A 100 4.06 9.44 19.54
N THR A 101 3.70 8.66 18.53
CA THR A 101 2.47 7.91 18.50
C THR A 101 2.79 6.48 18.86
N ARG A 102 2.15 6.01 19.92
CA ARG A 102 2.20 4.60 20.32
C ARG A 102 1.16 3.84 19.54
N LEU A 103 1.58 2.79 18.83
CA LEU A 103 0.72 1.81 18.18
C LEU A 103 0.67 0.56 19.07
N ASP A 104 -0.50 0.19 19.55
CA ASP A 104 -0.71 -0.98 20.39
C ASP A 104 -1.41 -2.07 19.59
N PHE A 105 -0.69 -3.17 19.36
CA PHE A 105 -1.15 -4.37 18.70
C PHE A 105 -1.57 -5.39 19.78
N HIS A 106 -2.81 -5.83 19.73
CA HIS A 106 -3.30 -6.97 20.48
C HIS A 106 -3.68 -8.07 19.50
N MET A 107 -2.99 -9.21 19.58
CA MET A 107 -3.02 -10.28 18.59
C MET A 107 -3.57 -11.57 19.21
N ASN A 108 -4.22 -12.41 18.40
CA ASN A 108 -4.64 -13.76 18.81
C ASN A 108 -3.63 -14.85 18.43
N ARG A 109 -2.64 -14.50 17.61
CA ARG A 109 -1.55 -15.38 17.15
C ARG A 109 -0.22 -14.71 17.40
N HIS A 110 0.81 -15.54 17.47
CA HIS A 110 2.20 -15.12 17.59
C HIS A 110 2.69 -14.42 16.32
N VAL A 111 3.74 -13.62 16.46
CA VAL A 111 4.37 -12.89 15.35
C VAL A 111 5.27 -13.85 14.56
N ASP A 112 5.13 -13.85 13.24
CA ASP A 112 5.94 -14.70 12.37
C ASP A 112 7.34 -14.13 12.23
N VAL A 113 8.36 -14.96 12.49
CA VAL A 113 9.77 -14.59 12.29
C VAL A 113 10.22 -15.08 10.92
N LEU A 114 10.52 -14.13 10.04
CA LEU A 114 11.01 -14.40 8.69
C LEU A 114 12.54 -14.32 8.66
N VAL A 115 13.14 -15.38 8.12
CA VAL A 115 14.59 -15.50 7.95
C VAL A 115 14.93 -15.82 6.50
N PRO A 116 16.17 -15.54 6.04
CA PRO A 116 16.61 -15.99 4.72
C PRO A 116 16.42 -17.50 4.55
N LYS A 117 15.96 -17.95 3.38
CA LYS A 117 15.69 -19.36 3.11
C LYS A 117 16.93 -20.26 3.31
N ASN A 118 18.12 -19.71 3.10
CA ASN A 118 19.42 -20.36 3.31
C ASN A 118 19.97 -20.27 4.74
N ALA A 119 19.20 -19.72 5.69
CA ALA A 119 19.62 -19.65 7.08
C ALA A 119 19.59 -21.03 7.76
N ASP A 120 20.68 -21.37 8.44
CA ASP A 120 20.78 -22.59 9.26
C ASP A 120 19.89 -22.48 10.50
N GLU A 121 19.27 -23.59 10.90
CA GLU A 121 18.50 -23.71 12.14
C GLU A 121 19.23 -24.62 13.13
N PRO A 122 19.38 -24.22 14.40
CA PRO A 122 18.93 -22.97 15.01
C PRO A 122 19.76 -21.75 14.57
N LEU A 123 19.16 -20.55 14.57
CA LEU A 123 19.87 -19.32 14.26
C LEU A 123 20.99 -19.08 15.28
N VAL A 124 22.23 -18.92 14.79
CA VAL A 124 23.39 -18.65 15.65
C VAL A 124 23.81 -17.19 15.50
N PRO A 125 23.80 -16.38 16.58
CA PRO A 125 24.24 -14.99 16.50
C PRO A 125 25.74 -14.90 16.15
N ALA A 126 26.09 -13.96 15.27
CA ALA A 126 27.49 -13.76 14.87
C ALA A 126 28.33 -13.02 15.92
N ARG A 127 27.68 -12.21 16.77
CA ARG A 127 28.30 -11.39 17.82
C ARG A 127 27.44 -11.39 19.07
N GLY A 128 28.03 -11.06 20.23
CA GLY A 128 27.31 -11.02 21.51
C GLY A 128 26.05 -10.12 21.48
N GLN A 129 26.15 -8.94 20.87
CA GLN A 129 25.01 -8.02 20.69
C GLN A 129 23.88 -8.62 19.85
N SER A 130 24.22 -9.38 18.78
CA SER A 130 23.21 -10.12 18.01
C SER A 130 22.49 -11.17 18.86
N GLY A 131 23.17 -11.78 19.84
CA GLY A 131 22.53 -12.74 20.75
C GLY A 131 21.43 -12.08 21.57
N ILE A 132 21.72 -10.90 22.12
CA ILE A 132 20.75 -10.12 22.89
C ILE A 132 19.55 -9.70 22.02
N VAL A 133 19.80 -9.25 20.78
CA VAL A 133 18.73 -8.91 19.82
C VAL A 133 17.90 -10.15 19.46
N LEU A 134 18.54 -11.30 19.24
CA LEU A 134 17.85 -12.55 18.90
C LEU A 134 16.97 -13.03 20.06
N ASP A 135 17.43 -12.87 21.31
CA ASP A 135 16.64 -13.18 22.50
C ASP A 135 15.43 -12.24 22.63
N ALA A 136 15.59 -10.95 22.35
CA ALA A 136 14.48 -10.00 22.31
C ALA A 136 13.47 -10.34 21.20
N ILE A 137 13.95 -10.68 19.99
CA ILE A 137 13.11 -11.15 18.88
C ILE A 137 12.32 -12.39 19.30
N ARG A 138 12.98 -13.35 19.97
CA ARG A 138 12.33 -14.55 20.50
C ARG A 138 11.27 -14.18 21.54
N GLN A 139 11.49 -13.21 22.41
CA GLN A 139 10.45 -12.76 23.35
C GLN A 139 9.26 -12.14 22.62
N ILE A 140 9.52 -11.24 21.67
CA ILE A 140 8.48 -10.58 20.87
C ILE A 140 7.66 -11.60 20.10
N SER A 141 8.30 -12.60 19.46
CA SER A 141 7.59 -13.62 18.69
C SER A 141 6.65 -14.45 19.55
N ASN A 142 6.95 -14.65 20.83
CA ASN A 142 6.11 -15.42 21.74
C ASN A 142 5.06 -14.58 22.48
N THR A 143 5.00 -13.26 22.26
CA THR A 143 4.06 -12.36 22.92
C THR A 143 2.87 -12.06 22.00
N THR A 144 1.68 -11.86 22.57
CA THR A 144 0.45 -11.51 21.84
C THR A 144 0.11 -10.02 21.90
N THR A 145 0.83 -9.26 22.72
CA THR A 145 0.74 -7.80 22.82
C THR A 145 2.07 -7.16 22.43
N LEU A 146 2.01 -6.14 21.57
CA LEU A 146 3.20 -5.42 21.12
C LEU A 146 2.86 -3.94 21.01
N SER A 147 3.73 -3.09 21.57
CA SER A 147 3.63 -1.64 21.41
C SER A 147 4.79 -1.13 20.58
N VAL A 148 4.51 -0.37 19.51
CA VAL A 148 5.51 0.25 18.64
C VAL A 148 5.37 1.77 18.70
N TYR A 149 6.46 2.48 18.95
CA TYR A 149 6.47 3.94 19.08
C TYR A 149 7.03 4.59 17.82
N ILE A 150 6.21 5.30 17.06
CA ILE A 150 6.61 6.02 15.84
C ILE A 150 6.60 7.53 16.09
N ARG A 151 7.24 8.31 15.22
CA ARG A 151 7.20 9.78 15.30
C ARG A 151 5.83 10.30 14.81
N ASP A 152 5.28 11.31 15.46
CA ASP A 152 3.94 11.86 15.13
C ASP A 152 3.83 12.44 13.72
N ASP A 153 4.94 12.88 13.14
CA ASP A 153 4.98 13.43 11.78
C ASP A 153 4.95 12.37 10.68
N THR A 154 4.97 11.08 11.02
CA THR A 154 5.03 10.00 10.02
C THR A 154 3.68 9.66 9.42
N LEU A 155 2.60 9.74 10.20
CA LEU A 155 1.23 9.41 9.75
C LEU A 155 0.22 10.39 10.34
N SER A 156 -0.76 10.78 9.53
CA SER A 156 -1.90 11.52 10.05
C SER A 156 -2.80 10.60 10.89
N ASN A 157 -3.50 11.18 11.88
CA ASN A 157 -4.50 10.44 12.65
C ASN A 157 -5.60 9.82 11.76
N THR A 158 -5.91 10.43 10.62
CA THR A 158 -6.86 9.87 9.64
C THR A 158 -6.33 8.61 8.97
N GLN A 159 -5.03 8.55 8.63
CA GLN A 159 -4.39 7.35 8.10
C GLN A 159 -4.33 6.25 9.16
N LEU A 160 -3.96 6.58 10.40
CA LEU A 160 -3.94 5.64 11.52
C LEU A 160 -5.33 5.06 11.81
N GLN A 161 -6.36 5.90 11.77
CA GLN A 161 -7.74 5.45 11.93
C GLN A 161 -8.15 4.50 10.80
N THR A 162 -7.80 4.82 9.55
CA THR A 162 -8.10 3.96 8.39
C THR A 162 -7.42 2.59 8.52
N ILE A 163 -6.17 2.55 8.99
CA ILE A 163 -5.43 1.30 9.23
C ILE A 163 -6.06 0.50 10.38
N SER A 164 -6.45 1.18 11.47
CA SER A 164 -7.15 0.55 12.61
C SER A 164 -8.49 -0.04 12.20
N ASP A 165 -9.29 0.70 11.41
CA ASP A 165 -10.56 0.24 10.88
C ASP A 165 -10.37 -0.96 9.95
N ALA A 166 -9.35 -0.93 9.08
CA ALA A 166 -9.03 -2.05 8.18
C ALA A 166 -8.62 -3.32 8.93
N CYS A 167 -7.94 -3.20 10.08
CA CYS A 167 -7.64 -4.34 10.95
C CYS A 167 -8.90 -4.86 11.65
N SER A 168 -9.81 -3.97 12.04
CA SER A 168 -11.04 -4.31 12.78
C SER A 168 -12.14 -4.90 11.89
N GLN A 169 -12.17 -4.57 10.60
CA GLN A 169 -13.22 -4.97 9.67
C GLN A 169 -13.01 -6.38 9.06
N ASP A 170 -12.08 -7.19 9.58
CA ASP A 170 -11.77 -8.53 9.05
C ASP A 170 -11.61 -8.53 7.51
N CYS A 171 -11.06 -7.44 6.93
CA CYS A 171 -11.04 -7.23 5.47
C CYS A 171 -10.21 -8.27 4.69
N SER A 172 -9.60 -9.24 5.37
CA SER A 172 -8.77 -10.32 4.82
C SER A 172 -9.25 -11.71 5.26
N LYS A 173 -10.56 -11.97 5.22
CA LYS A 173 -11.08 -13.36 5.14
C LYS A 173 -10.82 -13.89 3.73
N SER A 174 -9.79 -14.73 3.57
CA SER A 174 -9.28 -15.31 2.30
C SER A 174 -8.18 -14.45 1.68
N VAL A 175 -6.94 -14.89 1.52
CA VAL A 175 -6.50 -16.18 0.97
C VAL A 175 -5.39 -16.78 1.85
N ARG A 176 -5.49 -18.09 2.13
CA ARG A 176 -4.40 -18.92 2.67
C ARG A 176 -3.28 -19.04 1.65
N SER A 177 -2.51 -17.98 1.47
CA SER A 177 -1.20 -18.11 0.86
C SER A 177 -0.20 -17.51 1.84
N ASP A 178 0.26 -18.39 2.73
CA ASP A 178 1.40 -18.15 3.62
C ASP A 178 2.69 -17.79 2.85
N ASP A 179 2.63 -17.75 1.51
CA ASP A 179 3.77 -17.53 0.61
C ASP A 179 3.80 -16.12 -0.01
N HIS A 180 2.86 -15.24 0.38
CA HIS A 180 2.77 -13.90 -0.19
C HIS A 180 4.05 -13.08 0.04
N GLY A 181 4.84 -12.97 -1.03
CA GLY A 181 6.07 -12.19 -1.08
C GLY A 181 7.26 -12.81 -0.37
N LEU A 182 7.18 -14.06 0.12
CA LEU A 182 8.35 -14.69 0.76
C LEU A 182 9.51 -14.81 -0.24
N SER A 183 9.22 -15.21 -1.48
CA SER A 183 10.23 -15.36 -2.54
C SER A 183 10.95 -14.07 -2.93
N SER A 184 10.33 -12.89 -2.76
CA SER A 184 10.94 -11.60 -3.11
C SER A 184 11.78 -10.99 -1.98
N LEU A 185 11.63 -11.47 -0.74
CA LEU A 185 12.44 -11.04 0.39
C LEU A 185 13.92 -11.42 0.19
N TYR A 186 14.81 -10.72 0.90
CA TYR A 186 16.25 -10.96 0.88
C TYR A 186 16.91 -10.89 -0.51
N GLY A 187 16.49 -9.90 -1.31
CA GLY A 187 17.01 -9.70 -2.68
C GLY A 187 16.59 -10.80 -3.65
N GLY A 188 15.43 -11.44 -3.43
CA GLY A 188 14.93 -12.54 -4.25
C GLY A 188 15.47 -13.92 -3.86
N ASN A 189 16.23 -14.04 -2.75
CA ASN A 189 16.69 -15.34 -2.25
C ASN A 189 15.59 -16.11 -1.50
N GLY A 190 14.48 -15.45 -1.22
CA GLY A 190 13.36 -16.02 -0.50
C GLY A 190 13.53 -16.01 1.01
N ALA A 191 12.42 -15.93 1.71
CA ALA A 191 12.32 -16.12 3.14
C ALA A 191 11.66 -17.46 3.49
N LYS A 192 11.91 -17.93 4.71
CA LYS A 192 11.11 -18.97 5.37
C LYS A 192 10.64 -18.46 6.73
N VAL A 193 9.48 -18.92 7.16
CA VAL A 193 8.96 -18.66 8.51
C VAL A 193 9.62 -19.64 9.47
N ILE A 194 10.13 -19.16 10.60
CA ILE A 194 10.61 -20.00 11.69
C ILE A 194 9.88 -19.66 12.99
N HIS A 195 9.74 -20.64 13.87
CA HIS A 195 9.23 -20.41 15.21
C HIS A 195 10.39 -20.44 16.22
N LEU A 196 10.67 -19.28 16.81
CA LEU A 196 11.62 -19.19 17.92
C LEU A 196 10.91 -19.56 19.22
N SER A 197 10.94 -20.84 19.58
CA SER A 197 10.43 -21.27 20.89
C SER A 197 11.17 -20.56 22.01
N ALA A 198 10.45 -20.04 23.01
CA ALA A 198 11.06 -19.55 24.24
C ALA A 198 11.84 -20.70 24.87
N GLN A 199 13.17 -20.64 24.90
CA GLN A 199 13.93 -21.54 25.76
C GLN A 199 13.52 -21.21 27.20
N THR A 200 12.55 -21.95 27.73
CA THR A 200 12.59 -22.37 29.13
C THR A 200 13.98 -22.95 29.30
N GLY A 201 14.82 -22.24 30.06
CA GLY A 201 16.21 -22.62 30.25
C GLY A 201 16.28 -24.12 30.50
N GLN A 202 16.81 -24.86 29.52
CA GLN A 202 17.46 -26.11 29.85
C GLN A 202 18.61 -25.69 30.75
N LEU A 203 18.32 -25.70 32.05
CA LEU A 203 19.36 -25.73 33.06
C LEU A 203 20.36 -26.78 32.55
N PRO A 204 21.66 -26.45 32.47
CA PRO A 204 22.66 -27.45 32.16
C PRO A 204 22.40 -28.67 33.07
N PRO A 205 22.54 -29.91 32.57
CA PRO A 205 22.27 -31.10 33.38
C PRO A 205 22.97 -30.92 34.72
N SER A 206 22.18 -31.01 35.80
CA SER A 206 22.68 -30.83 37.15
C SER A 206 23.88 -31.75 37.34
N TYR A 207 25.06 -31.17 37.53
CA TYR A 207 26.33 -31.89 37.71
C TYR A 207 26.43 -32.62 39.06
N ASN A 208 25.32 -32.78 39.78
CA ASN A 208 25.25 -33.47 41.06
C ASN A 208 25.28 -35.01 40.93
N GLU A 209 25.35 -35.54 39.70
CA GLU A 209 25.45 -36.98 39.43
C GLU A 209 26.73 -37.39 38.69
N ILE A 210 27.82 -36.61 38.77
CA ILE A 210 29.13 -37.18 38.46
C ILE A 210 29.54 -38.05 39.64
N GLY A 211 29.26 -39.35 39.55
CA GLY A 211 29.99 -40.34 40.33
C GLY A 211 31.49 -40.12 40.15
N SER A 212 32.22 -40.14 41.26
CA SER A 212 33.67 -39.90 41.38
C SER A 212 34.45 -40.31 40.13
N PRO A 213 35.40 -39.49 39.64
CA PRO A 213 36.22 -39.85 38.49
C PRO A 213 36.85 -41.24 38.72
N PRO A 214 36.88 -42.11 37.69
CA PRO A 214 37.45 -43.44 37.85
C PRO A 214 38.90 -43.34 38.36
N PRO A 215 39.31 -44.19 39.32
CA PRO A 215 40.65 -44.13 39.89
C PRO A 215 41.68 -44.30 38.77
N SER A 216 42.68 -43.43 38.74
CA SER A 216 43.76 -43.47 37.77
C SER A 216 44.42 -44.85 37.76
N ALA A 217 44.62 -45.42 36.56
CA ALA A 217 45.27 -46.70 36.39
C ALA A 217 46.70 -46.70 36.98
N PRO A 218 47.18 -47.80 37.58
CA PRO A 218 48.49 -47.84 38.20
C PRO A 218 49.59 -47.62 37.17
N ILE A 219 50.40 -46.59 37.38
CA ILE A 219 51.66 -46.37 36.66
C ILE A 219 52.59 -47.53 37.02
N ASN A 220 52.90 -48.37 36.04
CA ASN A 220 53.79 -49.52 36.20
C ASN A 220 55.17 -49.17 35.63
N PRO A 221 56.22 -48.90 36.43
CA PRO A 221 57.55 -48.62 35.92
C PRO A 221 58.37 -49.91 35.85
N LEU A 222 58.17 -50.73 34.81
CA LEU A 222 59.06 -51.86 34.54
C LEU A 222 59.96 -51.55 33.33
N LYS A 223 61.05 -50.84 33.63
CA LYS A 223 62.31 -50.97 32.88
C LYS A 223 62.76 -52.42 32.98
N ARG A 224 62.71 -53.18 31.89
CA ARG A 224 63.51 -54.39 31.73
C ARG A 224 64.49 -54.22 30.57
N ARG A 225 65.77 -54.13 30.95
CA ARG A 225 66.94 -54.11 30.08
C ARG A 225 67.46 -55.55 29.91
N ARG A 226 68.15 -55.77 28.78
CA ARG A 226 68.97 -56.93 28.35
C ARG A 226 68.13 -57.97 27.56
N GLN A 227 68.61 -58.50 26.43
CA GLN A 227 69.95 -59.03 26.23
C GLN A 227 70.21 -59.28 24.74
N ASP A 228 71.37 -58.85 24.23
CA ASP A 228 71.91 -59.27 22.93
C ASP A 228 72.32 -60.74 22.98
N SER A 229 71.94 -61.51 21.98
CA SER A 229 72.58 -62.78 21.65
C SER A 229 72.63 -62.92 20.14
N GLN A 230 73.85 -62.83 19.61
CA GLN A 230 74.22 -63.27 18.27
C GLN A 230 74.01 -64.77 18.09
N ALA A 231 73.53 -65.18 16.92
CA ALA A 231 73.95 -66.40 16.23
C ALA A 231 73.54 -66.34 14.74
N GLU A 232 74.56 -66.35 13.87
CA GLU A 232 74.64 -66.92 12.51
C GLU A 232 73.37 -67.05 11.63
N ARG A 233 73.37 -66.38 10.47
CA ARG A 233 73.31 -67.03 9.13
C ARG A 233 73.42 -66.00 7.99
N SER A 234 74.23 -66.35 6.99
CA SER A 234 74.83 -65.49 5.97
C SER A 234 73.98 -65.20 4.71
N ASP A 235 72.65 -65.42 4.73
CA ASP A 235 71.77 -65.15 3.57
C ASP A 235 70.57 -64.21 3.88
N ALA A 236 70.41 -63.80 5.13
CA ALA A 236 69.32 -62.93 5.57
C ALA A 236 69.29 -61.49 4.98
N PRO A 237 70.42 -60.79 4.70
CA PRO A 237 70.35 -59.40 4.24
C PRO A 237 69.83 -59.28 2.80
N THR A 238 70.09 -60.28 1.94
CA THR A 238 69.68 -60.28 0.53
C THR A 238 68.17 -60.53 0.38
N GLU A 239 67.61 -61.45 1.17
CA GLU A 239 66.16 -61.69 1.20
C GLU A 239 65.38 -60.50 1.79
N LEU A 240 65.91 -59.86 2.84
CA LEU A 240 65.33 -58.64 3.41
C LEU A 240 65.31 -57.48 2.40
N GLN A 241 66.38 -57.30 1.63
CA GLN A 241 66.46 -56.26 0.60
C GLN A 241 65.49 -56.53 -0.56
N ALA A 242 65.34 -57.79 -0.97
CA ALA A 242 64.37 -58.18 -2.00
C ALA A 242 62.91 -58.03 -1.53
N LEU A 243 62.62 -58.33 -0.26
CA LEU A 243 61.30 -58.12 0.35
C LEU A 243 60.96 -56.62 0.41
N LEU A 244 61.93 -55.79 0.81
CA LEU A 244 61.77 -54.34 0.90
C LEU A 244 61.50 -53.73 -0.49
N GLY A 245 62.27 -54.12 -1.51
CA GLY A 245 62.05 -53.66 -2.88
C GLY A 245 60.68 -54.07 -3.46
N LYS A 246 60.19 -55.27 -3.15
CA LYS A 246 58.82 -55.69 -3.53
C LYS A 246 57.75 -54.86 -2.82
N MET A 247 57.96 -54.50 -1.55
CA MET A 247 57.03 -53.67 -0.79
C MET A 247 57.00 -52.24 -1.34
N GLU A 248 58.15 -51.66 -1.66
CA GLU A 248 58.27 -50.35 -2.30
C GLU A 248 57.60 -50.31 -3.67
N ALA A 249 57.85 -51.31 -4.53
CA ALA A 249 57.20 -51.41 -5.84
C ALA A 249 55.67 -51.51 -5.73
N ARG A 250 55.16 -52.27 -4.75
CA ARG A 250 53.72 -52.37 -4.49
C ARG A 250 53.13 -51.07 -3.97
N MET A 251 53.86 -50.35 -3.12
CA MET A 251 53.44 -49.06 -2.59
C MET A 251 53.41 -47.99 -3.69
N LEU A 252 54.42 -47.95 -4.56
CA LEU A 252 54.48 -47.04 -5.70
C LEU A 252 53.35 -47.32 -6.70
N ALA A 253 53.11 -48.59 -7.07
CA ALA A 253 52.02 -48.95 -7.96
C ALA A 253 50.64 -48.55 -7.40
N LYS A 254 50.42 -48.76 -6.09
CA LYS A 254 49.18 -48.33 -5.42
C LYS A 254 49.05 -46.80 -5.36
N MET A 255 50.16 -46.09 -5.20
CA MET A 255 50.17 -44.62 -5.20
C MET A 255 49.87 -44.08 -6.60
N GLU A 256 50.45 -44.66 -7.64
CA GLU A 256 50.20 -44.29 -9.05
C GLU A 256 48.74 -44.51 -9.44
N GLU A 257 48.15 -45.64 -9.06
CA GLU A 257 46.73 -45.93 -9.27
C GLU A 257 45.83 -44.88 -8.59
N ARG A 258 46.13 -44.51 -7.34
CA ARG A 258 45.40 -43.47 -6.61
C ARG A 258 45.52 -42.10 -7.27
N VAL A 259 46.71 -41.72 -7.72
CA VAL A 259 46.93 -40.45 -8.42
C VAL A 259 46.12 -40.42 -9.72
N LYS A 260 46.16 -41.50 -10.50
CA LYS A 260 45.39 -41.60 -11.73
C LYS A 260 43.87 -41.51 -11.49
N GLY A 261 43.36 -42.17 -10.46
CA GLY A 261 41.95 -42.08 -10.07
C GLY A 261 41.55 -40.65 -9.67
N LEU A 262 42.37 -39.97 -8.88
CA LEU A 262 42.15 -38.57 -8.49
C LEU A 262 42.17 -37.64 -9.71
N GLU A 263 43.05 -37.87 -10.67
CA GLU A 263 43.13 -37.04 -11.88
C GLU A 263 41.89 -37.20 -12.77
N THR A 264 41.37 -38.42 -12.90
CA THR A 264 40.10 -38.67 -13.62
C THR A 264 38.89 -38.08 -12.91
N GLU A 265 38.84 -38.17 -11.57
CA GLU A 265 37.76 -37.58 -10.78
C GLU A 265 37.79 -36.05 -10.86
N LYS A 266 38.98 -35.46 -10.77
CA LYS A 266 39.16 -34.01 -10.96
C LYS A 266 38.72 -33.57 -12.36
N GLN A 267 39.07 -34.33 -13.40
CA GLN A 267 38.70 -33.99 -14.78
C GLN A 267 37.17 -34.06 -14.98
N THR A 268 36.54 -35.14 -14.54
CA THR A 268 35.07 -35.28 -14.61
C THR A 268 34.34 -34.22 -13.79
N SER A 269 34.85 -33.87 -12.61
CA SER A 269 34.33 -32.77 -11.79
C SER A 269 34.42 -31.42 -12.52
N ARG A 270 35.55 -31.13 -13.19
CA ARG A 270 35.71 -29.89 -13.99
C ARG A 270 34.74 -29.84 -15.16
N GLU A 271 34.56 -30.95 -15.88
CA GLU A 271 33.61 -31.04 -16.99
C GLU A 271 32.16 -30.83 -16.52
N GLY A 272 31.78 -31.43 -15.39
CA GLY A 272 30.47 -31.20 -14.78
C GLY A 272 30.23 -29.75 -14.37
N LEU A 273 31.26 -29.09 -13.80
CA LEU A 273 31.19 -27.67 -13.46
C LEU A 273 31.08 -26.79 -14.71
N HIS A 274 31.85 -27.07 -15.77
CA HIS A 274 31.76 -26.32 -17.03
C HIS A 274 30.37 -26.42 -17.66
N LYS A 275 29.80 -27.63 -17.71
CA LYS A 275 28.44 -27.83 -18.21
C LYS A 275 27.41 -27.06 -17.39
N ARG A 276 27.55 -27.06 -16.06
CA ARG A 276 26.64 -26.31 -15.18
C ARG A 276 26.75 -24.80 -15.37
N ILE A 277 27.95 -24.28 -15.62
CA ILE A 277 28.17 -22.87 -15.95
C ILE A 277 27.46 -22.51 -17.26
N GLU A 278 27.64 -23.31 -18.31
CA GLU A 278 26.99 -23.09 -19.60
C GLU A 278 25.45 -23.10 -19.50
N GLU A 279 24.89 -24.04 -18.73
CA GLU A 279 23.44 -24.07 -18.45
C GLU A 279 22.96 -22.79 -17.75
N LEU A 280 23.70 -22.30 -16.75
CA LEU A 280 23.36 -21.08 -16.01
C LEU A 280 23.53 -19.82 -16.87
N GLU A 281 24.49 -19.78 -17.78
CA GLU A 281 24.67 -18.69 -18.75
C GLU A 281 23.49 -18.64 -19.72
N ASN A 282 23.07 -19.80 -20.24
CA ASN A 282 21.90 -19.90 -21.12
C ASN A 282 20.60 -19.52 -20.40
N GLU A 283 20.41 -19.95 -19.16
CA GLU A 283 19.23 -19.57 -18.36
C GLU A 283 19.21 -18.06 -18.07
N ASN A 284 20.36 -17.47 -17.71
CA ASN A 284 20.47 -16.02 -17.53
C ASN A 284 20.17 -15.25 -18.82
N GLN A 285 20.67 -15.72 -19.96
CA GLN A 285 20.40 -15.09 -21.26
C GLN A 285 18.91 -15.12 -21.58
N ARG A 286 18.24 -16.25 -21.37
CA ARG A 286 16.78 -16.39 -21.58
C ARG A 286 15.97 -15.49 -20.64
N LEU A 287 16.39 -15.40 -19.36
CA LEU A 287 15.75 -14.50 -18.40
C LEU A 287 15.92 -13.03 -18.79
N LYS A 288 17.10 -12.66 -19.28
CA LYS A 288 17.38 -11.30 -19.77
C LYS A 288 16.50 -10.94 -20.96
N GLU A 289 16.41 -11.82 -21.96
CA GLU A 289 15.55 -11.61 -23.14
C GLU A 289 14.07 -11.50 -22.76
N SER A 290 13.60 -12.35 -21.84
CA SER A 290 12.22 -12.28 -21.33
C SER A 290 11.93 -10.96 -20.61
N MET A 291 12.88 -10.47 -19.80
CA MET A 291 12.75 -9.20 -19.12
C MET A 291 12.75 -8.02 -20.10
N GLU A 292 13.62 -8.05 -21.11
CA GLU A 292 13.66 -7.02 -22.16
C GLU A 292 12.35 -6.96 -22.95
N GLU A 293 11.74 -8.10 -23.27
CA GLU A 293 10.43 -8.14 -23.93
C GLU A 293 9.33 -7.55 -23.05
N ARG A 294 9.32 -7.87 -21.75
CA ARG A 294 8.37 -7.26 -20.81
C ARG A 294 8.56 -5.75 -20.69
N ILE A 295 9.80 -5.27 -20.68
CA ILE A 295 10.11 -3.84 -20.67
C ILE A 295 9.58 -3.18 -21.95
N ARG A 296 9.83 -3.74 -23.13
CA ARG A 296 9.30 -3.24 -24.40
C ARG A 296 7.77 -3.18 -24.40
N GLY A 297 7.11 -4.21 -23.87
CA GLY A 297 5.66 -4.24 -23.69
C GLY A 297 5.17 -3.06 -22.85
N LEU A 298 5.74 -2.89 -21.64
CA LEU A 298 5.37 -1.79 -20.74
C LEU A 298 5.68 -0.40 -21.31
N GLU A 299 6.75 -0.26 -22.09
CA GLU A 299 7.08 1.00 -22.77
C GLU A 299 6.08 1.35 -23.88
N SER A 300 5.60 0.35 -24.62
CA SER A 300 4.57 0.56 -25.65
C SER A 300 3.21 0.92 -25.05
N GLU A 301 2.81 0.26 -23.97
CA GLU A 301 1.60 0.61 -23.22
C GLU A 301 1.69 2.02 -22.62
N ASN A 302 2.83 2.37 -22.00
CA ASN A 302 3.05 3.72 -21.49
C ASN A 302 2.92 4.80 -22.57
N ARG A 303 3.44 4.52 -23.78
CA ARG A 303 3.32 5.43 -24.92
C ARG A 303 1.85 5.63 -25.31
N HIS A 304 1.10 4.54 -25.41
CA HIS A 304 -0.32 4.57 -25.74
C HIS A 304 -1.16 5.32 -24.69
N LEU A 305 -0.87 5.11 -23.40
CA LEU A 305 -1.53 5.84 -22.31
C LEU A 305 -1.22 7.34 -22.38
N ARG A 306 0.03 7.74 -22.65
CA ARG A 306 0.40 9.15 -22.82
C ARG A 306 -0.32 9.81 -23.99
N GLU A 307 -0.44 9.11 -25.12
CA GLU A 307 -1.20 9.59 -26.28
C GLU A 307 -2.69 9.75 -25.95
N SER A 308 -3.27 8.81 -25.21
CA SER A 308 -4.68 8.86 -24.79
C SER A 308 -4.94 10.03 -23.82
N ILE A 309 -4.04 10.27 -22.87
CA ILE A 309 -4.10 11.42 -21.97
C ILE A 309 -4.01 12.73 -22.77
N HIS A 310 -3.14 12.81 -23.77
CA HIS A 310 -3.02 14.00 -24.62
C HIS A 310 -4.31 14.26 -25.41
N LYS A 311 -4.94 13.22 -25.96
CA LYS A 311 -6.24 13.34 -26.64
C LYS A 311 -7.34 13.82 -25.70
N LEU A 312 -7.44 13.24 -24.51
CA LEU A 312 -8.41 13.66 -23.50
C LEU A 312 -8.19 15.13 -23.09
N ARG A 313 -6.95 15.56 -22.90
CA ARG A 313 -6.63 16.95 -22.58
C ARG A 313 -7.10 17.90 -23.68
N ALA A 314 -6.83 17.60 -24.94
CA ALA A 314 -7.28 18.42 -26.06
C ALA A 314 -8.82 18.51 -26.14
N LEU A 315 -9.53 17.42 -25.83
CA LEU A 315 -10.99 17.45 -25.74
C LEU A 315 -11.49 18.36 -24.60
N PHE A 316 -10.86 18.29 -23.43
CA PHE A 316 -11.20 19.16 -22.30
C PHE A 316 -10.92 20.63 -22.58
N GLU A 317 -9.82 20.96 -23.26
CA GLU A 317 -9.51 22.34 -23.67
C GLU A 317 -10.57 22.87 -24.62
N ASN A 318 -10.93 22.12 -25.67
CA ASN A 318 -11.99 22.51 -26.59
C ASN A 318 -13.35 22.69 -25.87
N GLN A 319 -13.70 21.80 -24.94
CA GLN A 319 -14.94 21.92 -24.17
C GLN A 319 -14.92 23.15 -23.24
N SER A 320 -13.76 23.51 -22.70
CA SER A 320 -13.60 24.73 -21.90
C SER A 320 -13.85 25.97 -22.76
N ASP A 321 -13.28 26.01 -23.96
CA ASP A 321 -13.50 27.13 -24.90
C ASP A 321 -14.98 27.28 -25.29
N ASP A 322 -15.69 26.14 -25.48
CA ASP A 322 -17.13 26.14 -25.75
C ASP A 322 -17.94 26.67 -24.54
N ILE A 323 -17.56 26.30 -23.31
CA ILE A 323 -18.20 26.80 -22.08
C ILE A 323 -17.99 28.31 -21.95
N ASP A 324 -16.78 28.81 -22.20
CA ASP A 324 -16.49 30.24 -22.13
C ASP A 324 -17.30 31.03 -23.16
N ARG A 325 -17.42 30.51 -24.39
CA ARG A 325 -18.23 31.11 -25.44
C ARG A 325 -19.73 31.14 -25.09
N VAL A 326 -20.27 30.05 -24.54
CA VAL A 326 -21.66 30.00 -24.08
C VAL A 326 -21.86 30.96 -22.90
N GLY A 327 -20.89 31.07 -22.00
CA GLY A 327 -20.90 32.02 -20.88
C GLY A 327 -20.97 33.48 -21.36
N GLU A 328 -20.15 33.85 -22.35
CA GLU A 328 -20.16 35.19 -22.94
C GLU A 328 -21.51 35.51 -23.59
N GLN A 329 -22.04 34.60 -24.42
CA GLN A 329 -23.34 34.78 -25.05
C GLN A 329 -24.49 34.86 -24.03
N THR A 330 -24.42 34.08 -22.95
CA THR A 330 -25.41 34.14 -21.87
C THR A 330 -25.36 35.48 -21.13
N SER A 331 -24.16 36.02 -20.91
CA SER A 331 -23.97 37.35 -20.32
C SER A 331 -24.53 38.45 -21.21
N GLU A 332 -24.30 38.39 -22.53
CA GLU A 332 -24.83 39.33 -23.52
C GLU A 332 -26.37 39.30 -23.53
N ASN A 333 -26.96 38.12 -23.67
CA ASN A 333 -28.42 37.94 -23.62
C ASN A 333 -29.04 38.45 -22.31
N THR A 334 -28.35 38.25 -21.17
CA THR A 334 -28.82 38.73 -19.87
C THR A 334 -28.83 40.26 -19.82
N ALA A 335 -27.82 40.93 -20.38
CA ALA A 335 -27.76 42.38 -20.45
C ALA A 335 -28.86 42.97 -21.37
N GLU A 336 -29.15 42.30 -22.49
CA GLU A 336 -30.26 42.68 -23.37
C GLU A 336 -31.61 42.55 -22.64
N LEU A 337 -31.84 41.46 -21.91
CA LEU A 337 -33.07 41.28 -21.14
C LEU A 337 -33.28 42.33 -20.06
N VAL A 338 -32.21 42.75 -19.37
CA VAL A 338 -32.27 43.86 -18.41
C VAL A 338 -32.68 45.17 -19.10
N THR A 339 -32.12 45.44 -20.27
CA THR A 339 -32.47 46.62 -21.06
C THR A 339 -33.95 46.61 -21.48
N ILE A 340 -34.46 45.44 -21.90
CA ILE A 340 -35.88 45.26 -22.24
C ILE A 340 -36.77 45.44 -21.00
N ASP A 341 -36.37 44.94 -19.83
CA ASP A 341 -37.12 45.14 -18.59
C ASP A 341 -37.19 46.62 -18.20
N ASP A 342 -36.07 47.35 -18.31
CA ASP A 342 -36.03 48.80 -18.10
C ASP A 342 -37.01 49.54 -19.05
N GLU A 343 -37.01 49.22 -20.35
CA GLU A 343 -37.98 49.78 -21.30
C GLU A 343 -39.43 49.46 -20.92
N LEU A 344 -39.70 48.22 -20.49
CA LEU A 344 -41.03 47.77 -20.11
C LEU A 344 -41.52 48.44 -18.82
N THR A 345 -40.62 48.72 -17.86
CA THR A 345 -40.97 49.52 -16.68
C THR A 345 -41.34 50.96 -17.05
N HIS A 346 -40.66 51.56 -18.04
CA HIS A 346 -41.01 52.89 -18.53
C HIS A 346 -42.40 52.90 -19.17
N VAL A 347 -42.71 51.92 -20.03
CA VAL A 347 -44.03 51.77 -20.66
C VAL A 347 -45.12 51.55 -19.61
N ARG A 348 -44.88 50.76 -18.55
CA ARG A 348 -45.84 50.59 -17.44
C ARG A 348 -46.14 51.91 -16.76
N HIS A 349 -45.13 52.74 -16.50
CA HIS A 349 -45.32 54.05 -15.91
C HIS A 349 -46.19 54.98 -16.78
N ASP A 350 -45.92 55.02 -18.09
CA ASP A 350 -46.72 55.80 -19.05
C ASP A 350 -48.18 55.34 -19.09
N VAL A 351 -48.42 54.03 -19.02
CA VAL A 351 -49.77 53.45 -18.96
C VAL A 351 -50.47 53.87 -17.66
N ASP A 352 -49.81 53.78 -16.51
CA ASP A 352 -50.38 54.21 -15.23
C ASP A 352 -50.73 55.70 -15.24
N GLU A 353 -49.88 56.56 -15.82
CA GLU A 353 -50.17 57.99 -15.98
C GLU A 353 -51.40 58.23 -16.86
N LEU A 354 -51.53 57.48 -17.96
CA LEU A 354 -52.69 57.55 -18.85
C LEU A 354 -53.97 57.07 -18.16
N VAL A 355 -53.90 56.02 -17.33
CA VAL A 355 -55.03 55.54 -16.54
C VAL A 355 -55.50 56.62 -15.57
N VAL A 356 -54.59 57.24 -14.82
CA VAL A 356 -54.93 58.34 -13.89
C VAL A 356 -55.59 59.51 -14.62
N LYS A 357 -55.09 59.88 -15.81
CA LYS A 357 -55.68 60.92 -16.66
C LYS A 357 -57.08 60.54 -17.15
N THR A 358 -57.28 59.29 -17.54
CA THR A 358 -58.58 58.77 -18.01
C THR A 358 -59.60 58.77 -16.89
N ASP A 359 -59.22 58.31 -15.69
CA ASP A 359 -60.07 58.30 -14.50
C ASP A 359 -60.49 59.72 -14.07
N SER A 360 -59.58 60.71 -14.18
CA SER A 360 -59.88 62.13 -13.93
C SER A 360 -60.90 62.68 -14.95
N LEU A 361 -60.76 62.28 -16.22
CA LEU A 361 -61.71 62.65 -17.27
C LEU A 361 -63.09 62.02 -17.04
N GLU A 362 -63.15 60.75 -16.64
CA GLU A 362 -64.40 60.03 -16.34
C GLU A 362 -65.14 60.60 -15.13
N ARG A 363 -64.43 61.04 -14.09
CA ARG A 363 -65.02 61.71 -12.92
C ARG A 363 -65.56 63.12 -13.21
N GLY A 364 -65.27 63.68 -14.38
CA GLY A 364 -65.75 65.00 -14.78
C GLY A 364 -64.97 66.17 -14.16
N ASP A 365 -63.80 65.91 -13.55
CA ASP A 365 -62.97 66.95 -12.92
C ASP A 365 -62.49 68.01 -13.95
N LEU A 366 -62.38 67.63 -15.23
CA LEU A 366 -62.08 68.54 -16.35
C LEU A 366 -63.29 69.36 -16.84
N VAL A 367 -64.52 68.86 -16.65
CA VAL A 367 -65.76 69.58 -17.02
C VAL A 367 -66.00 70.75 -16.07
N GLU A 368 -65.55 70.65 -14.80
CA GLU A 368 -65.56 71.80 -13.89
C GLU A 368 -64.50 72.86 -14.21
N MET A 369 -63.33 72.49 -14.77
CA MET A 369 -62.35 73.50 -15.22
C MET A 369 -62.81 74.25 -16.47
N VAL A 370 -63.45 73.56 -17.43
CA VAL A 370 -63.97 74.21 -18.65
C VAL A 370 -65.21 75.06 -18.38
N LYS A 371 -66.09 74.66 -17.46
CA LYS A 371 -67.25 75.48 -17.04
C LYS A 371 -66.87 76.80 -16.38
N ASN A 372 -65.67 76.91 -15.82
CA ASN A 372 -65.20 78.15 -15.20
C ASN A 372 -64.56 79.13 -16.21
N ASP A 373 -64.38 78.74 -17.48
CA ASP A 373 -63.81 79.58 -18.55
C ASP A 373 -64.81 79.92 -19.68
N GLU A 374 -66.06 79.44 -19.63
CA GLU A 374 -67.08 79.75 -20.64
C GLU A 374 -67.75 81.12 -20.40
N SER A 375 -67.22 82.15 -21.07
CA SER A 375 -67.95 83.36 -21.40
C SER A 375 -69.00 83.05 -22.49
N PRO A 376 -70.27 83.49 -22.37
CA PRO A 376 -71.34 83.05 -23.25
C PRO A 376 -71.32 83.83 -24.56
N GLY A 377 -70.93 83.18 -25.64
CA GLY A 377 -71.05 83.72 -26.99
C GLY A 377 -70.45 82.80 -28.04
N ASP A 378 -71.33 82.04 -28.70
CA ASP A 378 -71.25 81.53 -30.08
C ASP A 378 -71.47 80.02 -30.22
N GLU A 379 -72.66 79.67 -30.74
CA GLU A 379 -73.16 78.31 -31.04
C GLU A 379 -72.43 77.61 -32.20
N GLN A 380 -71.21 78.01 -32.54
CA GLN A 380 -70.45 77.42 -33.67
C GLN A 380 -69.27 76.54 -33.23
N TYR A 381 -69.12 76.27 -31.93
CA TYR A 381 -68.04 75.45 -31.36
C TYR A 381 -68.35 73.95 -31.21
N ASN A 382 -69.57 73.49 -31.48
CA ASN A 382 -69.96 72.11 -31.14
C ASN A 382 -69.44 71.04 -32.14
N SER A 383 -69.11 71.41 -33.38
CA SER A 383 -68.64 70.45 -34.40
C SER A 383 -67.17 70.08 -34.25
N ASN A 384 -66.31 71.02 -33.84
CA ASN A 384 -64.88 70.75 -33.65
C ASN A 384 -64.63 69.93 -32.37
N THR A 385 -65.42 70.14 -31.32
CA THR A 385 -65.32 69.37 -30.07
C THR A 385 -65.71 67.91 -30.28
N LEU A 386 -66.79 67.64 -31.03
CA LEU A 386 -67.18 66.26 -31.38
C LEU A 386 -66.15 65.58 -32.29
N GLN A 387 -65.51 66.31 -33.20
CA GLN A 387 -64.43 65.77 -34.03
C GLN A 387 -63.17 65.46 -33.22
N TYR A 388 -62.82 66.31 -32.25
CA TYR A 388 -61.69 66.08 -31.34
C TYR A 388 -61.93 64.89 -30.41
N VAL A 389 -63.14 64.74 -29.87
CA VAL A 389 -63.53 63.58 -29.05
C VAL A 389 -63.53 62.30 -29.91
N GLY A 390 -64.02 62.35 -31.15
CA GLY A 390 -63.97 61.22 -32.08
C GLY A 390 -62.54 60.77 -32.37
N SER A 391 -61.64 61.70 -32.70
CA SER A 391 -60.22 61.37 -32.93
C SER A 391 -59.50 60.90 -31.67
N SER A 392 -59.83 61.45 -30.50
CA SER A 392 -59.28 61.00 -29.22
C SER A 392 -59.71 59.57 -28.89
N MET A 393 -60.98 59.23 -29.15
CA MET A 393 -61.53 57.90 -28.89
C MET A 393 -60.95 56.84 -29.83
N THR A 394 -60.72 57.15 -31.12
CA THR A 394 -60.01 56.22 -32.02
C THR A 394 -58.57 55.99 -31.58
N THR A 395 -57.89 57.03 -31.09
CA THR A 395 -56.52 56.90 -30.56
C THR A 395 -56.47 56.06 -29.28
N MET A 396 -57.50 56.15 -28.42
CA MET A 396 -57.63 55.29 -27.23
C MET A 396 -57.93 53.84 -27.59
N LEU A 397 -58.77 53.58 -28.60
CA LEU A 397 -59.04 52.23 -29.08
C LEU A 397 -57.79 51.56 -29.68
N ASP A 398 -56.99 52.30 -30.44
CA ASP A 398 -55.71 51.80 -30.95
C ASP A 398 -54.74 51.47 -29.81
N LYS A 399 -54.65 52.33 -28.79
CA LYS A 399 -53.82 52.07 -27.59
C LYS A 399 -54.32 50.86 -26.79
N LEU A 400 -55.64 50.68 -26.66
CA LEU A 400 -56.23 49.52 -25.99
C LEU A 400 -55.90 48.22 -26.74
N HIS A 401 -55.91 48.25 -28.06
CA HIS A 401 -55.50 47.11 -28.88
C HIS A 401 -54.00 46.77 -28.70
N VAL A 402 -53.14 47.78 -28.58
CA VAL A 402 -51.71 47.60 -28.25
C VAL A 402 -51.53 46.96 -26.86
N VAL A 403 -52.28 47.41 -25.85
CA VAL A 403 -52.22 46.82 -24.49
C VAL A 403 -52.72 45.37 -24.47
N GLN A 404 -53.79 45.07 -25.20
CA GLN A 404 -54.28 43.69 -25.33
C GLN A 404 -53.27 42.78 -26.06
N SER A 405 -52.61 43.31 -27.09
CA SER A 405 -51.54 42.59 -27.78
C SER A 405 -50.33 42.36 -26.88
N ALA A 406 -49.93 43.35 -26.07
CA ALA A 406 -48.83 43.22 -25.12
C ALA A 406 -49.12 42.17 -24.04
N ARG A 407 -50.37 42.12 -23.55
CA ARG A 407 -50.79 41.09 -22.59
C ARG A 407 -50.71 39.68 -23.18
N ALA A 408 -51.12 39.50 -24.43
CA ALA A 408 -50.99 38.21 -25.13
C ALA A 408 -49.51 37.80 -25.32
N CYS A 409 -48.61 38.76 -25.58
CA CYS A 409 -47.17 38.49 -25.65
C CYS A 409 -46.59 38.05 -24.30
N ILE A 410 -46.99 38.69 -23.18
CA ILE A 410 -46.54 38.32 -21.84
C ILE A 410 -46.98 36.90 -21.48
N ASP A 411 -48.24 36.55 -21.75
CA ASP A 411 -48.77 35.21 -21.49
C ASP A 411 -48.02 34.15 -22.32
N MET A 412 -47.63 34.47 -23.56
CA MET A 412 -46.84 33.58 -24.42
C MET A 412 -45.41 33.38 -23.89
N VAL A 413 -44.76 34.44 -23.42
CA VAL A 413 -43.40 34.36 -22.83
C VAL A 413 -43.39 33.53 -21.55
N ALA A 414 -44.42 33.65 -20.71
CA ALA A 414 -44.56 32.85 -19.50
C ALA A 414 -44.61 31.34 -19.80
N VAL A 415 -45.38 30.93 -20.83
CA VAL A 415 -45.46 29.54 -21.27
C VAL A 415 -44.13 29.03 -21.82
N ILE A 416 -43.39 29.86 -22.56
CA ILE A 416 -42.06 29.48 -23.09
C ILE A 416 -41.05 29.26 -21.95
N LEU A 417 -41.07 30.11 -20.93
CA LEU A 417 -40.19 29.97 -19.76
C LEU A 417 -40.51 28.72 -18.94
N GLU A 418 -41.79 28.36 -18.80
CA GLU A 418 -42.21 27.13 -18.12
C GLU A 418 -41.70 25.87 -18.85
N ILE A 419 -41.82 25.85 -20.19
CA ILE A 419 -41.30 24.77 -21.04
C ILE A 419 -39.77 24.68 -20.96
N ALA A 420 -39.05 25.81 -20.99
CA ALA A 420 -37.60 25.83 -20.91
C ALA A 420 -37.09 25.33 -19.55
N PHE A 421 -37.80 25.65 -18.47
CA PHE A 421 -37.46 25.18 -17.13
C PHE A 421 -37.64 23.66 -16.98
N ASP A 422 -38.71 23.10 -17.55
CA ASP A 422 -38.95 21.66 -17.56
C ASP A 422 -37.90 20.90 -18.39
N VAL A 423 -37.47 21.45 -19.53
CA VAL A 423 -36.39 20.87 -20.35
C VAL A 423 -35.06 20.89 -19.60
N PHE A 424 -34.75 21.98 -18.90
CA PHE A 424 -33.52 22.11 -18.11
C PHE A 424 -33.48 21.13 -16.91
N LEU A 425 -34.61 20.93 -16.23
CA LEU A 425 -34.72 19.94 -15.15
C LEU A 425 -34.64 18.50 -15.66
N ALA A 426 -35.14 18.21 -16.85
CA ALA A 426 -35.03 16.90 -17.47
C ALA A 426 -33.58 16.56 -17.87
N ASP A 427 -32.79 17.54 -18.29
CA ASP A 427 -31.39 17.35 -18.70
C ASP A 427 -30.43 17.22 -17.49
N ALA A 428 -30.75 17.86 -16.37
CA ALA A 428 -30.05 17.68 -15.10
C ALA A 428 -30.24 16.27 -14.48
N ALA A 429 -31.24 15.50 -14.96
CA ALA A 429 -31.56 14.15 -14.52
C ALA A 429 -30.97 13.09 -15.45
N TRP A 430 -29.67 13.16 -15.77
CA TRP A 430 -29.00 12.07 -16.50
C TRP A 430 -28.58 10.92 -15.59
N PRO A 431 -28.73 9.66 -16.03
CA PRO A 431 -28.54 8.48 -15.19
C PRO A 431 -27.04 8.18 -15.01
N ARG A 432 -26.65 7.93 -13.76
CA ARG A 432 -25.32 7.48 -13.31
C ARG A 432 -24.94 6.05 -13.76
N SER A 433 -25.43 5.56 -14.89
CA SER A 433 -25.21 4.16 -15.31
C SER A 433 -24.89 4.03 -16.79
N ALA A 434 -23.61 4.23 -17.14
CA ALA A 434 -22.98 3.60 -18.30
C ALA A 434 -21.45 3.80 -18.26
N LEU A 435 -20.75 2.93 -17.54
CA LEU A 435 -19.37 2.59 -17.91
C LEU A 435 -19.44 1.23 -18.63
N PRO A 436 -18.78 1.09 -19.80
CA PRO A 436 -18.84 -0.15 -20.57
C PRO A 436 -18.04 -1.24 -19.85
N ALA A 437 -18.69 -2.39 -19.66
CA ALA A 437 -18.03 -3.61 -19.24
C ALA A 437 -16.99 -4.00 -20.30
N TYR A 438 -15.72 -3.95 -19.92
CA TYR A 438 -14.62 -4.55 -20.68
C TYR A 438 -14.78 -6.07 -20.64
N VAL A 439 -15.19 -6.66 -21.76
CA VAL A 439 -15.21 -8.12 -21.94
C VAL A 439 -13.77 -8.56 -22.24
N PHE A 440 -13.15 -9.20 -21.26
CA PHE A 440 -11.90 -9.93 -21.44
C PHE A 440 -12.28 -11.37 -21.86
N GLU A 441 -12.16 -11.68 -23.15
CA GLU A 441 -12.24 -13.07 -23.64
C GLU A 441 -10.92 -13.79 -23.30
N ASP A 442 -10.93 -14.54 -22.19
CA ASP A 442 -9.91 -15.57 -21.95
C ASP A 442 -10.23 -16.80 -22.81
N ARG A 443 -9.48 -16.96 -23.90
CA ARG A 443 -9.21 -18.27 -24.49
C ARG A 443 -8.04 -18.89 -23.74
N ASN A 444 -8.27 -19.98 -23.00
CA ASN A 444 -7.53 -21.22 -23.23
C ASN A 444 -7.95 -22.42 -22.37
N SER A 445 -7.90 -23.56 -23.05
CA SER A 445 -7.58 -24.91 -22.59
C SER A 445 -8.57 -25.65 -21.68
N GLU A 446 -9.38 -26.48 -22.35
CA GLU A 446 -9.68 -27.84 -21.94
C GLU A 446 -8.40 -28.61 -21.58
N ASN A 447 -8.36 -29.24 -20.40
CA ASN A 447 -8.04 -30.65 -20.27
C ASN A 447 -8.24 -31.16 -18.82
N ASP A 448 -9.17 -32.10 -18.72
CA ASP A 448 -9.10 -33.37 -18.01
C ASP A 448 -8.68 -33.45 -16.52
N SER A 449 -9.68 -33.84 -15.71
CA SER A 449 -9.76 -35.18 -15.08
C SER A 449 -9.91 -35.26 -13.55
N SER A 450 -10.89 -36.10 -13.18
CA SER A 450 -10.87 -37.04 -12.04
C SER A 450 -11.22 -36.58 -10.61
N LEU A 451 -12.47 -36.88 -10.24
CA LEU A 451 -12.91 -37.69 -9.08
C LEU A 451 -12.27 -37.43 -7.70
N ARG A 452 -13.11 -37.02 -6.73
CA ARG A 452 -13.56 -37.90 -5.61
C ARG A 452 -14.52 -37.18 -4.65
N ASN A 453 -15.55 -37.93 -4.27
CA ASN A 453 -16.48 -37.69 -3.17
C ASN A 453 -15.77 -37.56 -1.82
N SER A 454 -16.31 -36.81 -0.87
CA SER A 454 -16.94 -37.36 0.36
C SER A 454 -17.43 -36.26 1.30
N SER A 455 -18.69 -36.44 1.69
CA SER A 455 -19.40 -35.89 2.85
C SER A 455 -18.65 -36.11 4.18
N SER A 456 -18.74 -35.16 5.13
CA SER A 456 -19.28 -35.46 6.47
C SER A 456 -19.46 -34.20 7.32
N ASP A 457 -20.59 -34.20 8.01
CA ASP A 457 -21.08 -33.29 9.02
C ASP A 457 -20.19 -33.23 10.27
N ALA A 458 -20.13 -32.06 10.93
CA ALA A 458 -20.10 -31.95 12.39
C ALA A 458 -20.40 -30.52 12.85
N GLU A 459 -21.38 -30.43 13.74
CA GLU A 459 -21.89 -29.26 14.45
C GLU A 459 -20.96 -28.76 15.60
N PRO A 460 -21.25 -27.57 16.19
CA PRO A 460 -20.27 -26.76 16.91
C PRO A 460 -20.23 -27.02 18.42
N ILE A 461 -19.03 -26.87 19.01
CA ILE A 461 -18.81 -26.87 20.47
C ILE A 461 -18.60 -25.41 20.94
N THR A 462 -19.42 -24.99 21.90
CA THR A 462 -19.34 -23.71 22.63
C THR A 462 -18.12 -23.64 23.58
N PRO A 463 -17.55 -22.45 23.83
CA PRO A 463 -16.39 -22.30 24.70
C PRO A 463 -16.77 -22.19 26.19
N SER A 464 -15.93 -22.76 27.04
CA SER A 464 -15.94 -22.56 28.50
C SER A 464 -14.95 -21.47 28.88
N ILE A 465 -15.36 -20.71 29.90
CA ILE A 465 -14.68 -19.56 30.50
C ILE A 465 -13.44 -20.04 31.26
N ASP A 466 -12.32 -19.33 31.10
CA ASP A 466 -11.30 -19.29 32.14
C ASP A 466 -10.73 -17.85 32.24
N GLU A 467 -11.00 -17.22 33.38
CA GLU A 467 -10.50 -15.90 33.76
C GLU A 467 -9.06 -16.04 34.25
N GLY A 468 -8.10 -15.83 33.36
CA GLY A 468 -6.68 -15.72 33.70
C GLY A 468 -6.26 -14.26 33.79
N THR A 469 -6.06 -13.76 35.00
CA THR A 469 -5.42 -12.47 35.30
C THR A 469 -4.06 -12.36 34.62
N ASP A 470 -3.92 -11.49 33.61
CA ASP A 470 -2.63 -11.27 32.96
C ASP A 470 -2.02 -9.91 33.32
N THR A 471 -0.91 -10.01 34.06
CA THR A 471 -0.02 -8.94 34.45
C THR A 471 0.55 -8.23 33.23
N THR A 472 0.11 -7.00 32.99
CA THR A 472 0.75 -6.07 32.06
C THR A 472 2.18 -5.76 32.53
N ARG A 473 3.17 -6.46 31.96
CA ARG A 473 4.58 -6.09 32.12
C ARG A 473 4.98 -5.19 30.95
N LEU A 474 5.14 -3.90 31.24
CA LEU A 474 5.78 -2.93 30.36
C LEU A 474 7.25 -3.33 30.17
N TYR A 475 7.61 -3.73 28.96
CA TYR A 475 9.01 -3.79 28.53
C TYR A 475 9.24 -2.68 27.52
N THR A 476 10.14 -1.77 27.89
CA THR A 476 10.50 -0.60 27.11
C THR A 476 11.53 -1.00 26.04
N ILE A 477 11.21 -0.70 24.78
CA ILE A 477 12.10 -0.78 23.60
C ILE A 477 13.02 0.44 23.57
#